data_AF-A0A943B184-F1
#
_entry.id   AF-A0A943B184-F1
#
_cell.length_a   1.000
_cell.length_b   1.000
_cell.length_c   1.000
_cell.angle_alpha   90.00
_cell.angle_beta   90.00
_cell.angle_gamma   90.00
#
_symmetry.space_group_name_H-M   'P 1'
#
loop_
_entity.id
_entity.type
_entity.pdbx_description
1 polymer ?
#
loop_
_entity_poly.entity_id
_entity_poly.type
_entity_poly.pdbx_seq_one_letter_code
_entity_poly.pdbx_strand_id
1 'polypeptide(L)' 'MKLDFKCLKCGCEKYYVRTAILPEKEAGLKIEMGTYYLKICAECGYTEMYSAKILNKDKKKENSFEPKTEPNP' A
#
# COMPACT_ATOMS: atom_id res chain seq x y z
N MET A 1 -3.98 -16.70 -7.09
CA MET A 1 -4.92 -16.12 -8.07
C MET A 1 -4.11 -15.28 -9.04
N LYS A 2 -4.09 -15.60 -10.34
CA LYS A 2 -3.68 -14.63 -11.38
C LYS A 2 -4.83 -13.64 -11.48
N LEU A 3 -4.72 -12.51 -10.80
CA LEU A 3 -5.64 -11.40 -10.99
C LEU A 3 -5.20 -10.74 -12.30
N ASP A 4 -5.89 -11.06 -13.40
CA ASP A 4 -5.71 -10.38 -14.68
C ASP A 4 -6.10 -8.91 -14.46
N PHE A 5 -5.10 -8.07 -14.20
CA PHE A 5 -5.35 -6.66 -14.00
C PHE A 5 -5.85 -6.09 -15.30
N LYS A 6 -7.01 -5.47 -15.24
CA LYS A 6 -7.55 -4.66 -16.33
C LYS A 6 -7.97 -3.33 -15.76
N CYS A 7 -7.39 -2.25 -16.28
CA CYS A 7 -7.74 -0.91 -15.86
C CYS A 7 -9.24 -0.67 -16.08
N LEU A 8 -9.96 -0.27 -15.02
CA LEU A 8 -11.40 -0.03 -15.06
C LEU A 8 -11.80 1.08 -16.04
N LYS A 9 -10.87 2.00 -16.38
CA LYS A 9 -11.13 3.13 -17.26
C LYS A 9 -10.86 2.85 -18.73
N CYS A 10 -9.72 2.26 -19.06
CA CYS A 10 -9.27 2.09 -20.45
C CYS A 10 -9.07 0.63 -20.88
N GLY A 11 -9.19 -0.33 -19.95
CA GLY A 11 -8.97 -1.74 -20.24
C GLY A 11 -7.50 -2.15 -20.40
N CYS A 12 -6.53 -1.27 -20.15
CA CYS A 12 -5.10 -1.59 -20.20
C CYS A 12 -4.71 -2.60 -19.11
N GLU A 13 -3.84 -3.55 -19.46
CA GLU A 13 -3.34 -4.60 -18.55
C GLU A 13 -1.99 -4.25 -17.91
N LYS A 14 -1.37 -3.15 -18.33
CA LYS A 14 -0.09 -2.68 -17.79
C LYS A 14 -0.33 -1.69 -16.66
N TYR A 15 0.36 -1.91 -15.55
CA TYR A 15 0.36 -1.02 -14.40
C TYR A 15 1.72 -0.96 -13.73
N TYR A 16 1.91 0.05 -12.90
CA TYR A 16 3.00 0.11 -11.95
C TYR A 16 2.46 0.40 -10.55
N VAL A 17 3.21 -0.01 -9.53
CA VAL A 17 2.84 0.18 -8.13
C VAL A 17 3.79 1.20 -7.50
N ARG A 18 3.23 2.12 -6.71
CA ARG A 18 3.97 3.07 -5.87
C ARG A 18 3.47 2.98 -4.44
N THR A 19 4.32 3.35 -3.50
CA THR A 19 3.95 3.49 -2.09
C THR A 19 3.85 4.96 -1.75
N ALA A 20 2.78 5.35 -1.06
CA ALA A 20 2.60 6.70 -0.54
C ALA A 20 2.38 6.65 0.98
N ILE A 21 2.93 7.62 1.70
CA ILE A 21 2.66 7.85 3.11
C ILE A 21 1.83 9.13 3.18
N LEU A 22 0.59 9.02 3.67
CA LEU A 22 -0.34 10.14 3.74
C LEU A 22 -0.83 10.33 5.18
N PRO A 23 -0.98 11.57 5.65
CA PRO A 23 -1.54 11.83 6.97
C PRO A 23 -3.03 11.45 6.97
N GLU A 24 -3.41 10.59 7.90
CA GLU A 24 -4.78 10.23 8.19
C GLU A 24 -5.28 10.99 9.41
N LYS A 25 -6.51 11.51 9.31
CA LYS A 25 -7.19 12.11 10.44
C LYS A 25 -7.83 11.00 11.27
N GLU A 26 -7.42 10.86 12.51
CA GLU A 26 -8.13 10.04 13.49
C GLU A 26 -9.14 10.91 14.26
N ALA A 27 -10.12 10.28 14.92
CA ALA A 27 -11.07 11.00 15.77
C ALA A 27 -10.32 11.66 16.95
N GLY A 28 -10.06 12.98 16.85
CA GLY A 28 -9.34 13.76 17.85
C GLY A 28 -8.32 14.73 17.24
N LEU A 29 -7.29 15.09 18.02
CA LEU A 29 -6.17 15.99 17.62
C LEU A 29 -4.93 15.23 17.12
N LYS A 30 -5.01 13.90 16.98
CA LYS A 30 -3.89 13.05 16.57
C LYS A 30 -3.91 12.85 15.06
N ILE A 31 -2.75 13.08 14.43
CA ILE A 31 -2.51 12.79 13.02
C ILE A 31 -1.69 11.51 12.98
N GLU A 32 -2.21 10.49 12.31
CA GLU A 32 -1.48 9.24 12.05
C GLU A 32 -0.94 9.25 10.61
N MET A 33 0.12 8.48 10.35
CA MET A 33 0.67 8.34 9.01
C MET A 33 0.22 7.00 8.42
N GLY A 34 -0.70 7.04 7.47
CA GLY A 34 -1.16 5.87 6.73
C GLY A 34 -0.21 5.54 5.59
N THR A 35 0.13 4.26 5.43
CA THR A 35 0.85 3.77 4.24
C THR A 35 -0.14 3.23 3.23
N TYR A 36 0.03 3.55 1.96
CA TYR A 36 -0.86 3.15 0.87
C TYR A 36 -0.07 2.63 -0.32
N TYR A 37 -0.62 1.60 -0.96
CA TYR A 37 -0.19 1.13 -2.27
C TYR A 37 -1.07 1.77 -3.34
N LEU A 38 -0.44 2.50 -4.24
CA LEU A 38 -1.04 3.11 -5.41
C LEU A 38 -0.78 2.20 -6.60
N LYS A 39 -1.83 1.64 -7.18
CA LYS A 39 -1.76 0.87 -8.42
C LYS A 39 -2.19 1.78 -9.56
N ILE A 40 -1.27 2.07 -10.47
CA ILE A 40 -1.43 3.12 -11.47
C ILE A 40 -1.39 2.49 -12.87
N CYS A 41 -2.43 2.74 -13.67
CA CYS A 41 -2.48 2.34 -15.06
C CYS A 41 -1.37 3.02 -15.86
N ALA A 42 -0.58 2.24 -16.61
CA ALA A 42 0.55 2.75 -17.37
C ALA A 42 0.14 3.56 -18.62
N GLU A 43 -1.14 3.53 -19.00
CA GLU A 43 -1.64 4.19 -20.22
C GLU A 43 -2.45 5.45 -19.88
N CYS A 44 -3.54 5.34 -19.11
CA CYS A 44 -4.41 6.50 -18.80
C CYS A 44 -4.19 7.13 -17.42
N GLY A 45 -3.28 6.59 -16.60
CA GLY A 45 -2.97 7.11 -15.26
C GLY A 45 -4.05 6.87 -14.19
N TYR A 46 -5.12 6.12 -14.51
CA TYR A 46 -6.12 5.72 -13.52
C TYR A 46 -5.43 5.04 -12.33
N THR A 47 -5.72 5.52 -11.12
CA THR A 47 -5.00 5.13 -9.90
C THR A 47 -5.98 4.54 -8.90
N GLU A 48 -5.72 3.31 -8.47
CA GLU A 48 -6.40 2.66 -7.35
C GLU A 48 -5.51 2.76 -6.10
N MET A 49 -6.09 3.16 -4.96
CA MET A 49 -5.35 3.32 -3.70
C MET A 49 -5.82 2.28 -2.69
N TYR A 50 -4.88 1.49 -2.17
CA TYR A 50 -5.13 0.45 -1.16
C TYR A 50 -4.36 0.79 0.11
N SER A 51 -5.05 0.83 1.25
CA SER A 51 -4.38 1.02 2.54
C SER A 51 -3.55 -0.21 2.89
N ALA A 52 -2.32 0.01 3.31
CA ALA A 52 -1.42 -1.03 3.81
C ALA A 52 -1.65 -1.30 5.31
N LYS A 53 -2.81 -0.89 5.86
CA LYS A 53 -3.15 -1.12 7.28
C LYS A 53 -3.09 -2.61 7.54
N ILE A 54 -2.07 -3.02 8.31
CA ILE A 54 -1.93 -4.39 8.77
C ILE A 54 -3.20 -4.69 9.55
N LEU A 55 -4.02 -5.63 9.07
CA LEU A 55 -5.07 -6.23 9.87
C LEU A 55 -4.37 -6.98 11.01
N ASN A 56 -4.06 -6.27 12.10
CA ASN A 56 -3.67 -6.87 13.36
C ASN A 56 -4.87 -7.67 13.87
N LYS A 57 -5.07 -8.86 13.32
CA LYS A 57 -5.80 -9.93 14.01
C LYS A 57 -4.91 -10.33 15.18
N ASP A 58 -5.18 -9.73 16.33
CA ASP A 58 -4.88 -10.27 17.65
C ASP A 58 -3.49 -10.90 17.80
N LYS A 59 -2.43 -10.11 17.67
CA LYS A 59 -1.13 -10.50 18.22
C LYS A 59 -0.82 -9.58 19.39
N LYS A 60 -1.02 -10.13 20.59
CA LYS A 60 -0.52 -9.61 21.86
C LYS A 60 0.91 -9.10 21.66
N LYS A 61 1.17 -7.92 22.22
CA LYS A 61 2.48 -7.28 22.35
C LYS A 61 3.56 -8.31 22.64
N GLU A 62 4.65 -8.27 21.88
CA GLU A 62 5.99 -8.37 22.44
C GLU A 62 7.01 -7.70 21.51
N ASN A 63 7.94 -7.00 22.16
CA ASN A 63 8.93 -6.09 21.61
C ASN A 63 9.88 -6.78 20.62
N SER A 64 10.29 -6.06 19.58
CA SER A 64 11.66 -5.54 19.40
C SER A 64 11.97 -5.34 17.91
N PHE A 65 12.46 -4.14 17.60
CA PHE A 65 13.13 -3.76 16.36
C PHE A 65 14.16 -4.79 15.88
N GLU A 66 14.24 -4.98 14.56
CA GLU A 66 15.48 -4.84 13.76
C GLU A 66 15.18 -5.13 12.27
N PRO A 67 15.42 -4.20 11.32
CA PRO A 67 15.45 -4.51 9.90
C PRO A 67 16.75 -5.23 9.58
N LYS A 68 16.67 -6.48 9.10
CA LYS A 68 17.82 -7.19 8.51
C LYS A 68 18.01 -6.70 7.08
N THR A 69 19.14 -6.07 6.79
CA THR A 69 19.63 -5.84 5.44
C THR A 69 20.23 -7.14 4.92
N GLU A 70 19.69 -7.70 3.84
CA GLU A 70 20.30 -8.83 3.12
C GLU A 70 21.46 -8.31 2.23
N PRO A 71 22.60 -9.04 2.13
CA PRO A 71 23.66 -8.73 1.19
C PRO A 71 23.28 -9.22 -0.21
N ASN A 72 23.48 -8.35 -1.21
CA ASN A 72 23.25 -8.61 -2.64
C ASN A 72 24.34 -9.56 -3.19
N PRO A 73 24.04 -10.43 -4.19
CA PRO A 73 24.98 -11.42 -4.74
C PRO A 73 26.09 -10.82 -5.62
#